data_AF-A0A9D0UFG4-F1
#
_entry.id   AF-A0A9D0UFG4-F1
#
_cell.length_a   1.000
_cell.length_b   1.000
_cell.length_c   1.000
_cell.angle_alpha   90.00
_cell.angle_beta   90.00
_cell.angle_gamma   90.00
#
_symmetry.space_group_name_H-M   'P 1'
#
loop_
_entity.id
_entity.type
_entity.pdbx_description
1 polymer ?
#
loop_
_entity_poly.entity_id
_entity_poly.type
_entity_poly.pdbx_seq_one_letter_code
_entity_poly.pdbx_strand_id
1 'polypeptide(L)'
;NVLPGEVVMLSGSRSFFTVEVLSAEIEQRLASGDILPTAPLWGRGLSTAQAAALALETEVLSAFRSWCDGLESAGLKQERRPLLLQPADLVWEWTGEETLRMSFFLSAGSYATSVLRELVVPLPGREES
;
A
#
# COMPACT_ATOMS: atom_id res chain seq x y z
N ASN A 1 2.79 -12.24 -3.36
CA ASN A 1 3.96 -12.94 -2.81
C ASN A 1 4.41 -12.17 -1.57
N VAL A 2 4.73 -12.86 -0.48
CA VAL A 2 5.10 -12.24 0.81
C VAL A 2 6.52 -12.66 1.17
N LEU A 3 7.34 -11.72 1.64
CA LEU A 3 8.73 -11.99 2.01
C LEU A 3 8.82 -12.60 3.42
N PRO A 4 9.86 -13.38 3.73
CA PRO A 4 10.17 -13.73 5.11
C PRO A 4 10.32 -12.47 5.98
N GLY A 5 9.58 -12.41 7.08
CA GLY A 5 9.56 -11.26 8.00
C GLY A 5 8.75 -10.06 7.51
N GLU A 6 7.91 -10.23 6.50
CA GLU A 6 6.98 -9.20 6.00
C GLU A 6 6.00 -8.76 7.10
N VAL A 7 5.67 -7.48 7.13
CA VAL A 7 4.62 -6.98 8.00
C VAL A 7 3.33 -6.88 7.22
N VAL A 8 2.29 -7.54 7.72
CA VAL A 8 0.95 -7.52 7.13
C VAL A 8 -0.02 -6.80 8.05
N MET A 9 -1.03 -6.16 7.47
CA MET A 9 -2.09 -5.46 8.19
C MET A 9 -3.44 -6.13 7.93
N LEU A 10 -4.27 -6.24 8.97
CA LEU A 10 -5.64 -6.72 8.82
C LEU A 10 -6.47 -5.68 8.04
N SER A 11 -7.16 -6.13 7.01
CA SER A 11 -7.99 -5.30 6.15
C SER A 11 -9.06 -4.55 6.95
N GLY A 12 -9.26 -3.28 6.63
CA GLY A 12 -10.21 -2.41 7.34
C GLY A 12 -9.78 -1.95 8.74
N SER A 13 -8.56 -2.28 9.19
CA SER A 13 -8.04 -1.86 10.50
C SER A 13 -6.66 -1.20 10.40
N ARG A 14 -6.09 -0.80 11.56
CA ARG A 14 -4.68 -0.38 11.69
C ARG A 14 -3.80 -1.44 12.36
N SER A 15 -4.35 -2.62 12.66
CA SER A 15 -3.62 -3.69 13.35
C SER A 15 -2.73 -4.43 12.37
N PHE A 16 -1.45 -4.57 12.70
CA PHE A 16 -0.47 -5.25 11.87
C PHE A 16 0.40 -6.20 12.71
N PHE A 17 0.97 -7.20 12.04
CA PHE A 17 1.86 -8.19 12.64
C PHE A 17 2.89 -8.68 11.62
N THR A 18 3.97 -9.27 12.11
CA THR A 18 5.04 -9.82 11.27
C THR A 18 4.72 -11.26 10.92
N VAL A 19 4.82 -11.61 9.64
CA VAL A 19 4.71 -12.99 9.14
C VAL A 19 6.07 -13.67 9.32
N GLU A 20 6.18 -14.49 10.36
CA GLU A 20 7.40 -15.28 10.63
C GLU A 20 7.48 -16.50 9.72
N VAL A 21 6.35 -17.18 9.50
CA VAL A 21 6.25 -18.40 8.68
C VAL A 21 5.09 -18.27 7.71
N LEU A 22 5.35 -18.55 6.44
CA LEU A 22 4.30 -18.61 5.42
C LEU A 22 3.56 -19.95 5.53
N SER A 23 2.42 -19.93 6.24
CA SER A 23 1.52 -21.06 6.37
C SER A 23 0.39 -20.99 5.33
N ALA A 24 -0.28 -22.12 5.08
CA ALA A 24 -1.45 -22.16 4.20
C ALA A 24 -2.57 -21.18 4.65
N GLU A 25 -2.70 -20.94 5.95
CA GLU A 25 -3.65 -19.94 6.48
C GLU A 25 -3.26 -18.52 6.07
N ILE A 26 -1.98 -18.15 6.23
CA ILE A 26 -1.48 -16.83 5.83
C ILE A 26 -1.64 -16.64 4.32
N GLU A 27 -1.31 -17.65 3.52
CA GLU A 27 -1.51 -17.63 2.07
C GLU A 27 -2.99 -17.42 1.69
N GLN A 28 -3.90 -18.13 2.35
CA GLN A 28 -5.33 -17.98 2.12
C GLN A 28 -5.81 -16.56 2.48
N ARG A 29 -5.37 -16.01 3.61
CA ARG A 29 -5.76 -14.66 4.06
C ARG A 29 -5.19 -13.56 3.17
N LEU A 30 -3.99 -13.76 2.62
CA LEU A 30 -3.42 -12.87 1.60
C LEU A 30 -4.22 -12.94 0.30
N ALA A 31 -4.58 -14.15 -0.14
CA ALA A 31 -5.34 -14.37 -1.36
C ALA A 31 -6.76 -13.79 -1.27
N SER A 32 -7.40 -13.87 -0.10
CA SER A 32 -8.72 -13.28 0.14
C SER A 32 -8.70 -11.77 0.37
N GLY A 33 -7.53 -11.15 0.58
CA GLY A 33 -7.39 -9.75 0.95
C GLY A 33 -7.77 -9.44 2.40
N ASP A 34 -7.87 -10.46 3.27
CA ASP A 34 -8.10 -10.27 4.71
C ASP A 34 -6.87 -9.67 5.41
N ILE A 35 -5.68 -9.99 4.89
CA ILE A 35 -4.43 -9.34 5.28
C ILE A 35 -3.69 -8.79 4.06
N LEU A 36 -3.05 -7.65 4.24
CA LEU A 36 -2.37 -6.93 3.17
C LEU A 36 -0.90 -6.68 3.54
N PRO A 37 0.06 -6.92 2.63
CA PRO A 37 1.43 -6.48 2.82
C PRO A 37 1.50 -4.97 3.03
N THR A 38 2.48 -4.51 3.79
CA THR A 38 2.61 -3.09 4.17
C THR A 38 4.01 -2.56 3.88
N ALA A 39 4.12 -1.24 3.79
CA ALA A 39 5.39 -0.52 3.80
C ALA A 39 5.47 0.42 5.02
N PRO A 40 6.69 0.79 5.46
CA PRO A 40 6.87 1.71 6.56
C PRO A 40 6.49 3.13 6.14
N LEU A 41 5.71 3.80 6.97
CA LEU A 41 5.72 5.25 7.06
C LEU A 41 6.78 5.63 8.09
N TRP A 42 7.84 6.28 7.63
CA TRP A 42 9.04 6.46 8.44
C TRP A 42 8.82 7.41 9.63
N GLY A 43 9.44 7.07 10.75
CA GLY A 43 9.46 7.83 11.98
C GLY A 43 10.27 7.07 13.04
N ARG A 44 10.30 7.58 14.27
CA ARG A 44 11.02 6.96 15.37
C ARG A 44 10.45 5.60 15.73
N GLY A 45 11.31 4.63 16.00
CA GLY A 45 10.96 3.28 16.39
C GLY A 45 11.87 2.25 15.74
N LEU A 46 11.75 0.99 16.19
CA LEU A 46 12.33 -0.14 15.48
C LEU A 46 11.33 -0.63 14.44
N SER A 47 11.82 -0.98 13.24
CA SER A 47 10.96 -1.61 12.24
C SER A 47 10.43 -2.93 12.79
N THR A 48 9.15 -3.19 12.53
CA THR A 48 8.53 -4.49 12.80
C THR A 48 8.83 -5.50 11.69
N ALA A 49 9.33 -5.05 10.54
CA ALA A 49 9.81 -5.95 9.49
C ALA A 49 11.05 -6.70 9.98
N GLN A 50 11.20 -7.93 9.51
CA GLN A 50 12.32 -8.80 9.86
C GLN A 50 12.90 -9.43 8.59
N ALA A 51 14.04 -10.12 8.74
CA ALA A 51 14.67 -10.94 7.70
C ALA A 51 14.74 -10.23 6.32
N ALA A 52 14.16 -10.83 5.28
CA ALA A 52 14.24 -10.33 3.92
C ALA A 52 13.45 -9.02 3.73
N ALA A 53 12.31 -8.87 4.41
CA ALA A 53 11.54 -7.63 4.35
C ALA A 53 12.31 -6.47 4.98
N LEU A 54 12.96 -6.68 6.13
CA LEU A 54 13.79 -5.65 6.77
C LEU A 54 14.98 -5.25 5.90
N ALA A 55 15.65 -6.23 5.28
CA ALA A 55 16.77 -5.97 4.39
C ALA A 55 16.34 -5.10 3.20
N LEU A 56 15.20 -5.44 2.56
CA LEU A 56 14.64 -4.67 1.46
C LEU A 56 14.25 -3.25 1.89
N GLU A 57 13.52 -3.10 3.00
CA GLU A 57 13.13 -1.78 3.51
C GLU A 57 14.37 -0.91 3.79
N THR A 58 15.39 -1.49 4.43
CA THR A 58 16.64 -0.79 4.77
C THR A 58 17.40 -0.37 3.51
N GLU A 59 17.47 -1.25 2.51
CA GLU A 59 18.13 -0.98 1.23
C GLU A 59 17.45 0.18 0.49
N VAL A 60 16.13 0.12 0.33
CA VAL A 60 15.36 1.17 -0.36
C VAL A 60 15.50 2.52 0.35
N LEU A 61 15.48 2.53 1.68
CA LEU A 61 15.57 3.75 2.48
C LEU A 61 17.00 4.31 2.60
N SER A 62 18.03 3.55 2.21
CA SER A 62 19.42 3.99 2.27
C SER A 62 19.68 5.26 1.45
N ALA A 63 18.94 5.45 0.34
CA ALA A 63 19.02 6.65 -0.49
C ALA A 63 18.31 7.88 0.13
N PHE A 64 17.52 7.69 1.20
CA PHE A 64 16.65 8.72 1.79
C PHE A 64 17.01 9.04 3.24
N ARG A 65 18.24 8.73 3.69
CA ARG A 65 18.67 8.90 5.10
C ARG A 65 18.40 10.29 5.68
N SER A 66 18.65 11.35 4.92
CA SER A 66 18.38 12.73 5.37
C SER A 66 16.89 12.98 5.67
N TRP A 67 15.99 12.39 4.87
CA TRP A 67 14.55 12.44 5.14
C TRP A 67 14.18 11.61 6.36
N CYS A 68 14.76 10.41 6.50
CA CYS A 68 14.54 9.56 7.66
C CYS A 68 14.88 10.29 8.97
N ASP A 69 16.09 10.86 9.05
CA ASP A 69 16.55 11.58 10.23
C ASP A 69 15.70 12.85 10.49
N GLY A 70 15.27 13.53 9.43
CA GLY A 70 14.38 14.69 9.50
C GLY A 70 12.99 14.36 10.06
N LEU A 71 12.36 13.29 9.60
CA LEU A 71 11.04 12.84 10.08
C LEU A 71 11.12 12.37 11.54
N GLU A 72 12.20 11.70 11.92
CA GLU A 72 12.46 11.32 13.32
C GLU A 72 12.65 12.53 14.24
N SER A 73 13.38 13.54 13.76
CA SER A 73 13.61 14.81 14.47
C SER A 73 12.33 15.63 14.62
N ALA A 74 11.47 15.64 13.60
CA ALA A 74 10.13 16.23 13.63
C ALA A 74 9.16 15.45 14.55
N GLY A 75 9.55 14.26 14.98
CA GLY A 75 8.90 13.50 16.02
C GLY A 75 7.80 12.55 15.58
N LEU A 76 7.76 12.24 14.29
CA LEU A 76 6.92 11.18 13.76
C LEU A 76 7.30 9.85 14.40
N LYS A 77 6.32 8.98 14.59
CA LYS A 77 6.52 7.59 14.99
C LYS A 77 6.39 6.72 13.75
N GLN A 78 7.11 5.61 13.74
CA GLN A 78 7.00 4.68 12.63
C GLN A 78 5.58 4.08 12.61
N GLU A 79 4.97 4.09 11.43
CA GLU A 79 3.66 3.48 11.18
C GLU A 79 3.76 2.51 9.98
N ARG A 80 2.69 1.76 9.72
CA ARG A 80 2.61 0.85 8.57
C ARG A 80 1.46 1.29 7.68
N ARG A 81 1.66 1.21 6.37
CA ARG A 81 0.61 1.48 5.37
C ARG A 81 0.45 0.27 4.45
N PRO A 82 -0.77 -0.23 4.20
CA PRO A 82 -1.01 -1.25 3.19
C PRO A 82 -0.49 -0.81 1.82
N LEU A 83 0.18 -1.72 1.12
CA LEU A 83 0.70 -1.50 -0.23
C LEU A 83 -0.38 -1.62 -1.30
N LEU A 84 -1.46 -2.34 -0.99
CA LEU A 84 -2.56 -2.59 -1.90
C LEU A 84 -3.79 -1.81 -1.43
N LEU A 85 -4.50 -1.24 -2.40
CA LEU A 85 -5.82 -0.65 -2.23
C LEU A 85 -6.80 -1.48 -3.04
N GLN A 86 -7.77 -2.10 -2.37
CA GLN A 86 -8.83 -2.86 -3.03
C GLN A 86 -10.14 -2.06 -2.96
N PRO A 87 -10.66 -1.58 -4.10
CA PRO A 87 -11.97 -0.96 -4.15
C PRO A 87 -13.06 -1.97 -3.79
N ALA A 88 -13.91 -1.63 -2.83
CA ALA A 88 -15.06 -2.44 -2.47
C ALA A 88 -16.27 -2.07 -3.35
N ASP A 89 -17.18 -3.02 -3.55
CA ASP A 89 -18.44 -2.83 -4.27
C ASP A 89 -18.26 -2.18 -5.65
N LEU A 90 -17.20 -2.58 -6.37
CA LEU A 90 -16.92 -2.05 -7.70
C LEU A 90 -18.00 -2.51 -8.68
N VAL A 91 -18.78 -1.54 -9.16
CA VAL A 91 -19.74 -1.69 -10.25
C VAL A 91 -19.34 -0.76 -11.36
N TRP A 92 -19.36 -1.25 -12.59
CA TRP A 92 -19.06 -0.45 -13.77
C TRP A 92 -19.97 -0.82 -14.93
N GLU A 93 -20.23 0.17 -15.78
CA GLU A 93 -21.02 0.02 -17.00
C GLU A 93 -20.50 0.98 -18.08
N TRP A 94 -20.52 0.53 -19.33
CA TRP A 94 -20.38 1.43 -20.47
C TRP A 94 -21.74 2.09 -20.72
N THR A 95 -21.82 3.41 -20.54
CA THR A 95 -23.06 4.18 -20.82
C THR A 95 -23.09 4.75 -22.24
N GLY A 96 -22.13 4.37 -23.07
CA GLY A 96 -21.94 4.72 -24.48
C GLY A 96 -20.63 4.12 -25.00
N GLU A 97 -20.28 4.35 -26.26
CA GLU A 97 -19.06 3.77 -26.88
C GLU A 97 -17.75 4.27 -26.23
N GLU A 98 -17.75 5.50 -25.70
CA GLU A 98 -16.56 6.15 -25.14
C GLU A 98 -16.73 6.60 -23.69
N THR A 99 -17.76 6.13 -22.99
CA THR A 99 -18.06 6.58 -21.61
C THR A 99 -18.22 5.41 -20.66
N LEU A 100 -17.25 5.27 -19.76
CA LEU A 100 -17.27 4.31 -18.65
C LEU A 100 -17.79 5.00 -17.39
N ARG A 101 -18.90 4.51 -16.84
CA ARG A 101 -19.38 4.87 -15.50
C ARG A 101 -18.91 3.80 -14.52
N MET A 102 -18.45 4.24 -13.35
CA MET A 102 -17.96 3.36 -12.31
C MET A 102 -18.33 3.90 -10.93
N SER A 103 -18.66 3.00 -10.01
CA SER A 103 -18.91 3.26 -8.60
C SER A 103 -18.13 2.24 -7.77
N PHE A 104 -17.48 2.70 -6.70
CA PHE A 104 -16.78 1.85 -5.75
C PHE A 104 -16.61 2.61 -4.42
N PHE A 105 -16.35 1.86 -3.35
CA PHE A 105 -16.03 2.40 -2.04
C PHE A 105 -14.52 2.27 -1.76
N LEU A 106 -13.95 3.30 -1.13
CA LEU A 106 -12.58 3.30 -0.64
C LEU A 106 -12.53 3.64 0.84
N SER A 107 -11.57 3.05 1.55
CA SER A 107 -11.28 3.41 2.93
C SER A 107 -10.77 4.84 3.06
N ALA A 108 -10.98 5.46 4.22
CA ALA A 108 -10.47 6.80 4.51
C ALA A 108 -8.95 6.87 4.32
N GLY A 109 -8.46 7.95 3.72
CA GLY A 109 -7.03 8.14 3.39
C GLY A 109 -6.61 7.53 2.04
N SER A 110 -7.56 6.98 1.29
CA SER A 110 -7.38 6.51 -0.08
C SER A 110 -7.98 7.50 -1.08
N TYR A 111 -7.47 7.49 -2.31
CA TYR A 111 -7.88 8.43 -3.36
C TYR A 111 -8.40 7.67 -4.58
N ALA A 112 -9.54 8.12 -5.12
CA ALA A 112 -10.11 7.54 -6.34
C ALA A 112 -9.15 7.64 -7.55
N THR A 113 -8.30 8.67 -7.58
CA THR A 113 -7.25 8.84 -8.60
C THR A 113 -6.25 7.69 -8.62
N SER A 114 -5.99 7.04 -7.48
CA SER A 114 -5.12 5.84 -7.44
C SER A 114 -5.75 4.67 -8.20
N VAL A 115 -7.07 4.50 -8.14
CA VAL A 115 -7.79 3.48 -8.92
C VAL A 115 -7.79 3.85 -10.40
N LEU A 116 -8.10 5.12 -10.71
CA LEU A 116 -8.15 5.58 -12.09
C LEU A 116 -6.79 5.48 -12.79
N ARG A 117 -5.70 5.74 -12.07
CA ARG A 117 -4.33 5.64 -12.61
C ARG A 117 -4.02 4.26 -13.18
N GLU A 118 -4.60 3.19 -12.63
CA GLU A 118 -4.40 1.82 -13.11
C GLU A 118 -5.28 1.48 -14.33
N LEU A 119 -6.27 2.32 -14.64
CA LEU A 119 -7.24 2.09 -15.73
C LEU A 119 -7.01 3.00 -16.95
N VAL A 120 -6.41 4.18 -16.76
CA VAL A 120 -6.26 5.17 -17.82
C VAL A 120 -4.80 5.54 -18.03
N VAL A 121 -4.40 5.62 -19.29
CA VAL A 121 -3.15 6.28 -19.69
C VAL A 121 -3.50 7.73 -20.03
N PRO A 122 -2.94 8.73 -19.32
CA PRO A 122 -3.16 10.12 -19.68
C PRO A 122 -2.68 10.35 -21.11
N LEU A 123 -3.52 10.99 -21.93
CA LEU A 123 -3.06 11.50 -23.22
C LEU A 123 -1.96 12.55 -22.96
N PRO A 124 -0.90 12.60 -23.80
CA PRO A 124 0.11 13.65 -23.69
C PRO A 124 -0.60 15.01 -23.70
N GLY A 125 -0.24 15.87 -22.74
CA GLY A 125 -0.87 17.17 -22.59
C GLY A 125 -0.84 17.93 -23.91
N ARG A 126 -1.97 18.47 -24.34
CA ARG A 126 -1.96 19.51 -25.36
C ARG A 126 -1.17 20.66 -24.78
N GLU A 127 -0.02 20.98 -25.36
CA GLU A 127 0.65 22.25 -25.09
C GLU A 127 -0.39 23.34 -25.33
N GLU A 128 -0.82 24.00 -24.24
CA GLU A 128 -1.61 25.23 -24.35
C GLU A 128 -0.74 26.22 -25.13
N SER A 129 -1.24 26.60 -26.31
CA SER A 129 -0.60 27.56 -27.22
C SER A 129 -0.67 28.98 -26.66
#